data_AF-A0A1H5ZC49-F1
#
_entry.id   AF-A0A1H5ZC49-F1
#
_cell.length_a   1.000
_cell.length_b   1.000
_cell.length_c   1.000
_cell.angle_alpha   90.00
_cell.angle_beta   90.00
_cell.angle_gamma   90.00
#
_symmetry.space_group_name_H-M   'P 1'
#
loop_
_entity.id
_entity.type
_entity.pdbx_description
1 polymer ?
#
loop_
_entity_poly.entity_id
_entity_poly.type
_entity_poly.pdbx_seq_one_letter_code
_entity_poly.pdbx_strand_id
1 'polypeptide(L)'
;MAGREIVSRAFNAWLERYAPPMHLRDKPEAAQREADALLAAALRHMPEREVEVWVTALCDELDRSATTRCWPTVREVEAAAGKAHVALGPVREAPADWRLDDAAITAQRIRNGEPFAAAHLRGAIADEMLRRGLISSAELAALREQLARRERDWR
;
A
#
# COMPACT_ATOMS: atom_id res chain seq x y z
N MET A 1 -21.36 -4.67 -0.47
CA MET A 1 -22.03 -4.99 0.82
C MET A 1 -21.01 -5.15 1.95
N ALA A 2 -20.00 -6.03 1.81
CA ALA A 2 -18.97 -6.25 2.84
C ALA A 2 -18.24 -4.98 3.35
N GLY A 3 -17.88 -4.04 2.47
CA GLY A 3 -17.17 -2.82 2.87
C GLY A 3 -17.94 -1.95 3.87
N ARG A 4 -19.26 -1.79 3.70
CA ARG A 4 -20.08 -0.98 4.60
C ARG A 4 -20.18 -1.60 6.00
N GLU A 5 -20.24 -2.92 6.07
CA GLU A 5 -20.26 -3.66 7.35
C GLU A 5 -18.92 -3.53 8.09
N ILE A 6 -17.80 -3.61 7.36
CA ILE A 6 -16.45 -3.38 7.92
C ILE A 6 -16.38 -1.99 8.55
N VAL A 7 -16.80 -0.96 7.81
CA VAL A 7 -16.78 0.43 8.31
C VAL A 7 -17.68 0.60 9.51
N SER A 8 -18.93 0.13 9.43
CA SER A 8 -19.89 0.25 10.52
C SER A 8 -19.38 -0.41 11.80
N ARG A 9 -18.84 -1.62 11.71
CA ARG A 9 -18.30 -2.34 12.86
C ARG A 9 -17.11 -1.61 13.49
N ALA A 10 -16.14 -1.20 12.67
CA ALA A 10 -14.93 -0.53 13.16
C ALA A 10 -15.26 0.86 13.75
N PHE A 11 -16.12 1.63 13.09
CA PHE A 11 -16.52 2.95 13.53
C PHE A 11 -17.34 2.91 14.82
N ASN A 12 -18.28 1.96 14.95
CA ASN A 12 -19.05 1.81 16.19
C ASN A 12 -18.16 1.39 17.37
N ALA A 13 -17.26 0.43 17.17
CA ALA A 13 -16.28 0.04 18.19
C ALA A 13 -15.37 1.21 18.60
N TRP A 14 -15.04 2.09 17.65
CA TRP A 14 -14.32 3.32 17.96
C TRP A 14 -15.18 4.30 18.77
N LEU A 15 -16.43 4.52 18.36
CA LEU A 15 -17.36 5.46 18.98
C LEU A 15 -17.70 5.09 20.43
N GLU A 16 -17.75 3.79 20.75
CA GLU A 16 -17.94 3.26 22.11
C GLU A 16 -16.85 3.69 23.11
N ARG A 17 -15.66 4.07 22.62
CA ARG A 17 -14.56 4.60 23.45
C ARG A 17 -14.83 6.04 23.95
N TYR A 18 -15.85 6.70 23.42
CA TYR A 18 -16.16 8.11 23.66
C TYR A 18 -17.56 8.27 24.23
N ALA A 19 -17.74 9.31 25.06
CA ALA A 19 -19.04 9.63 25.63
C ALA A 19 -19.92 10.35 24.60
N PRO A 20 -21.22 10.03 24.52
CA PRO A 20 -22.15 10.83 23.75
C PRO A 20 -22.24 12.26 24.32
N PRO A 21 -22.58 13.27 23.49
CA PRO A 21 -22.78 14.64 23.95
C PRO A 21 -23.76 14.71 25.12
N MET A 22 -23.48 15.57 26.11
CA MET A 22 -24.26 15.64 27.36
C MET A 22 -25.77 15.78 27.13
N HIS A 23 -26.19 16.54 26.12
CA HIS A 23 -27.60 16.80 25.80
C HIS A 23 -28.34 15.58 25.22
N LEU A 24 -27.62 14.50 24.88
CA LEU A 24 -28.14 13.24 24.35
C LEU A 24 -28.09 12.09 25.37
N ARG A 25 -27.47 12.28 26.54
CA ARG A 25 -27.20 11.23 27.53
C ARG A 25 -28.44 10.43 27.94
N ASP A 26 -29.56 11.12 28.16
CA ASP A 26 -30.83 10.50 28.61
C ASP A 26 -31.82 10.29 27.46
N LYS A 27 -31.34 10.36 26.21
CA LYS A 27 -32.16 10.29 24.99
C LYS A 27 -31.61 9.21 24.05
N PRO A 28 -31.79 7.91 24.36
CA PRO A 28 -31.17 6.83 23.62
C PRO A 28 -31.52 6.84 22.12
N GLU A 29 -32.77 7.16 21.75
CA GLU A 29 -33.18 7.29 20.35
C GLU A 29 -32.52 8.46 19.62
N ALA A 30 -32.25 9.56 20.32
CA ALA A 30 -31.56 10.71 19.75
C ALA A 30 -30.05 10.44 19.62
N ALA A 31 -29.47 9.75 20.61
CA ALA A 31 -28.08 9.28 20.54
C ALA A 31 -27.87 8.29 19.39
N GLN A 32 -28.79 7.36 19.18
CA GLN A 32 -28.72 6.44 18.03
C GLN A 32 -28.77 7.19 16.69
N ARG A 33 -29.72 8.13 16.54
CA ARG A 33 -29.81 8.96 15.34
C ARG A 33 -28.54 9.77 15.08
N GLU A 34 -27.91 10.25 16.14
CA GLU A 34 -26.62 10.94 16.03
C GLU A 34 -25.52 10.00 15.56
N ALA A 35 -25.39 8.81 16.16
CA ALA A 35 -24.42 7.80 15.73
C ALA A 35 -24.63 7.40 14.25
N ASP A 36 -25.89 7.24 13.83
CA ASP A 36 -26.24 6.94 12.43
C ASP A 36 -25.85 8.09 11.50
N ALA A 37 -26.03 9.34 11.92
CA ALA A 37 -25.63 10.52 11.15
C ALA A 37 -24.10 10.62 11.00
N LEU A 38 -23.34 10.32 12.06
CA LEU A 38 -21.89 10.26 12.03
C LEU A 38 -21.39 9.15 11.10
N LEU A 39 -21.97 7.95 11.20
CA LEU A 39 -21.62 6.84 10.30
C LEU A 39 -21.96 7.16 8.85
N ALA A 40 -23.12 7.77 8.58
CA ALA A 40 -23.50 8.19 7.24
C ALA A 40 -22.55 9.25 6.67
N ALA A 41 -22.01 10.13 7.53
CA ALA A 41 -20.98 11.09 7.15
C ALA A 41 -19.68 10.41 6.74
N ALA A 42 -19.18 9.45 7.52
CA ALA A 42 -18.00 8.67 7.16
C ALA A 42 -18.20 7.93 5.83
N LEU A 43 -19.33 7.24 5.66
CA LEU A 43 -19.61 6.40 4.49
C LEU A 43 -19.66 7.17 3.17
N ARG A 44 -19.93 8.48 3.18
CA ARG A 44 -19.89 9.33 1.97
C ARG A 44 -18.49 9.45 1.36
N HIS A 45 -17.45 9.19 2.15
CA HIS A 45 -16.05 9.24 1.71
C HIS A 45 -15.40 7.85 1.60
N MET A 46 -16.19 6.79 1.79
CA MET A 46 -15.70 5.42 1.76
C MET A 46 -15.16 5.08 0.35
N PRO A 47 -13.91 4.59 0.23
CA PRO A 47 -13.38 4.16 -1.06
C PRO A 47 -14.00 2.83 -1.50
N GLU A 48 -13.87 2.51 -2.79
CA GLU A 48 -14.35 1.22 -3.35
C GLU A 48 -13.43 0.04 -2.99
N ARG A 49 -12.14 0.33 -2.76
CA ARG A 49 -11.08 -0.64 -2.44
C ARG A 49 -10.34 -0.19 -1.17
N GLU A 50 -9.60 -1.09 -0.54
CA GLU A 50 -8.78 -0.80 0.66
C GLU A 50 -9.58 -0.22 1.84
N VAL A 51 -10.85 -0.62 1.95
CA VAL A 51 -11.80 -0.12 2.96
C VAL A 51 -11.28 -0.31 4.40
N GLU A 52 -10.60 -1.43 4.67
CA GLU A 52 -10.00 -1.72 5.98
C GLU A 52 -8.90 -0.71 6.34
N VAL A 53 -8.00 -0.43 5.39
CA VAL A 53 -6.91 0.54 5.59
C VAL A 53 -7.50 1.94 5.79
N TRP A 54 -8.49 2.29 4.98
CA TRP A 54 -9.17 3.58 5.07
C TRP A 54 -9.88 3.78 6.41
N VAL A 55 -10.63 2.79 6.91
CA VAL A 55 -11.37 2.97 8.17
C VAL A 55 -10.44 3.07 9.36
N THR A 56 -9.31 2.35 9.36
CA THR A 56 -8.25 2.53 10.37
C THR A 56 -7.70 3.95 10.31
N ALA A 57 -7.35 4.46 9.13
CA ALA A 57 -6.84 5.81 8.96
C ALA A 57 -7.86 6.89 9.38
N LEU A 58 -9.16 6.66 9.13
CA LEU A 58 -10.25 7.51 9.61
C LEU A 58 -10.27 7.57 11.15
N CYS A 59 -10.27 6.42 11.82
CA CYS A 59 -10.26 6.37 13.28
C CYS A 59 -9.00 7.03 13.87
N ASP A 60 -7.84 6.87 13.24
CA ASP A 60 -6.59 7.50 13.65
C ASP A 60 -6.62 9.03 13.47
N GLU A 61 -7.25 9.55 12.42
CA GLU A 61 -7.44 10.99 12.23
C GLU A 61 -8.44 11.57 13.23
N LEU A 62 -9.50 10.82 13.55
CA LEU A 62 -10.43 11.20 14.61
C LEU A 62 -9.74 11.21 15.99
N ASP A 63 -8.94 10.20 16.31
CA ASP A 63 -8.16 10.15 17.54
C ASP A 63 -7.17 11.34 17.64
N ARG A 64 -6.53 11.71 16.52
CA ARG A 64 -5.59 12.85 16.49
C ARG A 64 -6.27 14.22 16.61
N SER A 65 -7.47 14.37 16.05
CA SER A 65 -8.22 15.63 16.09
C SER A 65 -9.08 15.80 17.35
N ALA A 66 -9.36 14.70 18.06
CA ALA A 66 -10.15 14.71 19.28
C ALA A 66 -9.49 15.57 20.38
N THR A 67 -10.14 16.68 20.71
CA THR A 67 -9.72 17.53 21.84
C THR A 67 -10.37 17.10 23.16
N THR A 68 -11.47 16.36 23.08
CA THR A 68 -12.24 15.89 24.26
C THR A 68 -12.59 14.42 24.12
N ARG A 69 -13.09 13.82 25.21
CA ARG A 69 -13.61 12.43 25.22
C ARG A 69 -15.09 12.35 24.80
N CYS A 70 -15.64 13.36 24.13
CA CYS A 70 -16.99 13.33 23.57
C CYS A 70 -16.99 12.84 22.11
N TRP A 71 -18.13 12.36 21.62
CA TRP A 71 -18.32 12.05 20.20
C TRP A 71 -18.00 13.26 19.32
N PRO A 72 -17.44 13.03 18.12
CA PRO A 72 -17.20 14.09 17.15
C PRO A 72 -18.50 14.62 16.57
N THR A 73 -18.43 15.77 15.93
CA THR A 73 -19.49 16.32 15.09
C THR A 73 -19.43 15.73 13.68
N VAL A 74 -20.55 15.80 12.95
CA VAL A 74 -20.61 15.40 11.53
C VAL A 74 -19.51 16.05 10.69
N ARG A 75 -19.24 17.36 10.91
CA ARG A 75 -18.22 18.10 10.17
C ARG A 75 -16.80 17.58 10.45
N GLU A 76 -16.51 17.19 11.69
CA GLU A 76 -15.22 16.61 12.06
C GLU A 76 -15.05 15.23 11.43
N VAL A 77 -16.11 14.41 11.40
CA VAL A 77 -16.10 13.12 10.70
C VAL A 77 -15.88 13.28 9.20
N GLU A 78 -16.58 14.20 8.53
CA GLU A 78 -16.37 14.47 7.09
C GLU A 78 -14.93 14.93 6.82
N ALA A 79 -14.39 15.82 7.64
CA ALA A 79 -13.02 16.30 7.51
C ALA A 79 -11.98 15.17 7.69
N ALA A 80 -12.16 14.34 8.71
CA ALA A 80 -11.27 13.21 8.97
C ALA A 80 -11.35 12.14 7.85
N ALA A 81 -12.58 11.83 7.40
CA ALA A 81 -12.82 10.87 6.34
C ALA A 81 -12.24 11.32 4.99
N GLY A 82 -12.35 12.61 4.67
CA GLY A 82 -11.70 13.20 3.49
C GLY A 82 -10.18 13.10 3.54
N LYS A 83 -9.56 13.40 4.69
CA LYS A 83 -8.10 13.25 4.86
C LYS A 83 -7.65 11.80 4.75
N ALA A 84 -8.36 10.87 5.39
CA ALA A 84 -8.07 9.44 5.30
C ALA A 84 -8.16 8.95 3.85
N HIS A 85 -9.13 9.45 3.08
CA HIS A 85 -9.27 9.13 1.66
C HIS A 85 -8.08 9.65 0.84
N VAL A 86 -7.66 10.89 1.06
CA VAL A 86 -6.49 11.47 0.37
C VAL A 86 -5.20 10.73 0.73
N ALA A 87 -5.06 10.28 1.97
CA ALA A 87 -3.87 9.57 2.46
C ALA A 87 -3.64 8.21 1.78
N LEU A 88 -4.70 7.55 1.28
CA LEU A 88 -4.55 6.34 0.46
C LEU A 88 -3.81 6.61 -0.87
N GLY A 89 -3.86 7.85 -1.36
CA GLY A 89 -3.29 8.22 -2.65
C GLY A 89 -4.03 7.61 -3.84
N PRO A 90 -3.59 7.91 -5.08
CA PRO A 90 -4.15 7.28 -6.25
C PRO A 90 -3.78 5.79 -6.26
N VAL A 91 -4.76 4.93 -6.53
CA VAL A 91 -4.52 3.51 -6.80
C VAL A 91 -3.58 3.41 -8.00
N ARG A 92 -2.34 2.99 -7.76
CA ARG A 92 -1.41 2.63 -8.83
C ARG A 92 -1.72 1.20 -9.23
N GLU A 93 -2.57 1.03 -10.23
CA GLU A 93 -2.68 -0.27 -10.88
C GLU A 93 -1.32 -0.59 -11.52
N ALA A 94 -0.73 -1.72 -11.12
CA ALA A 94 0.41 -2.24 -11.86
C ALA A 94 -0.05 -2.45 -13.32
N PRO A 95 0.77 -2.09 -14.33
CA PRO A 95 0.43 -2.37 -15.72
C PRO A 95 0.03 -3.84 -15.86
N ALA A 96 -1.09 -4.11 -16.54
CA ALA A 96 -1.62 -5.47 -16.70
C ALA A 96 -0.63 -6.44 -17.38
N ASP A 97 0.39 -5.90 -18.03
CA ASP A 97 1.47 -6.56 -18.74
C ASP A 97 2.84 -6.43 -18.06
N TRP A 98 2.90 -5.99 -16.81
CA TRP A 98 4.17 -5.87 -16.10
C TRP A 98 4.85 -7.24 -16.00
N ARG A 99 5.96 -7.39 -16.72
CA ARG A 99 6.84 -8.56 -16.68
C ARG A 99 8.22 -8.12 -16.29
N LEU A 100 8.79 -8.81 -15.30
CA LEU A 100 10.19 -8.65 -14.94
C LEU A 100 11.06 -9.12 -16.11
N ASP A 101 11.81 -8.19 -16.71
CA ASP A 101 12.74 -8.48 -17.79
C ASP A 101 14.13 -8.78 -17.22
N ASP A 102 14.32 -10.02 -16.77
CA ASP A 102 15.55 -10.46 -16.10
C ASP A 102 16.81 -10.25 -16.96
N ALA A 103 16.69 -10.39 -18.28
CA ALA A 103 17.81 -10.19 -19.19
C ALA A 103 18.20 -8.71 -19.29
N ALA A 104 17.21 -7.81 -19.44
CA ALA A 104 17.46 -6.38 -19.46
C ALA A 104 18.01 -5.87 -18.12
N ILE A 105 17.44 -6.32 -16.99
CA ILE A 105 17.90 -5.95 -15.65
C ILE A 105 19.33 -6.44 -15.42
N THR A 106 19.62 -7.70 -15.77
CA THR A 106 20.97 -8.24 -15.61
C THR A 106 21.98 -7.51 -16.50
N ALA A 107 21.66 -7.24 -17.76
CA ALA A 107 22.55 -6.49 -18.64
C ALA A 107 22.82 -5.08 -18.11
N GLN A 108 21.80 -4.42 -17.55
CA GLN A 108 21.97 -3.11 -16.91
C GLN A 108 22.88 -3.20 -15.68
N ARG A 109 22.70 -4.21 -14.83
CA ARG A 109 23.57 -4.46 -13.67
C ARG A 109 25.03 -4.68 -14.09
N ILE A 110 25.25 -5.48 -15.14
CA ILE A 110 26.58 -5.71 -15.72
C ILE A 110 27.23 -4.38 -16.12
N ARG A 111 26.50 -3.52 -16.87
CA ARG A 111 27.01 -2.21 -17.31
C ARG A 111 27.29 -1.26 -16.15
N ASN A 112 26.47 -1.32 -15.10
CA ASN A 112 26.63 -0.50 -13.90
C ASN A 112 27.70 -1.05 -12.93
N GLY A 113 28.25 -2.24 -13.17
CA GLY A 113 29.15 -2.93 -12.24
C GLY A 113 28.46 -3.40 -10.94
N GLU A 114 27.14 -3.54 -10.97
CA GLU A 114 26.34 -3.98 -9.82
C GLU A 114 26.40 -5.52 -9.64
N PRO A 115 26.18 -6.04 -8.42
CA PRO A 115 26.11 -7.48 -8.20
C PRO A 115 24.97 -8.17 -8.98
N PHE A 116 25.29 -9.32 -9.56
CA PHE A 116 24.34 -10.20 -10.23
C PHE A 116 24.67 -11.67 -9.96
N ALA A 117 23.72 -12.57 -10.20
CA ALA A 117 23.93 -13.99 -9.96
C ALA A 117 24.84 -14.60 -11.04
N ALA A 118 25.82 -15.41 -10.64
CA ALA A 118 26.71 -16.13 -11.56
C ALA A 118 25.94 -16.99 -12.58
N ALA A 119 24.77 -17.51 -12.19
CA ALA A 119 23.87 -18.25 -13.06
C ALA A 119 23.41 -17.42 -14.27
N HIS A 120 23.31 -16.10 -14.17
CA HIS A 120 22.87 -15.25 -15.29
C HIS A 120 23.90 -15.16 -16.42
N LEU A 121 25.15 -15.56 -16.18
CA LEU A 121 26.17 -15.69 -17.23
C LEU A 121 26.05 -17.03 -17.97
N ARG A 122 25.11 -17.92 -17.61
CA ARG A 122 24.95 -19.26 -18.18
C ARG A 122 23.46 -19.51 -18.52
N GLY A 123 23.18 -20.27 -19.58
CA GLY A 123 21.82 -20.67 -19.94
C GLY A 123 20.92 -19.53 -20.44
N ALA A 124 19.60 -19.67 -20.24
CA ALA A 124 18.57 -18.92 -20.95
C ALA A 124 18.69 -17.39 -20.83
N ILE A 125 19.04 -16.84 -19.65
CA ILE A 125 19.20 -15.39 -19.47
C ILE A 125 20.40 -14.88 -20.27
N ALA A 126 21.51 -15.63 -20.31
CA ALA A 126 22.68 -15.25 -21.09
C ALA A 126 22.40 -15.29 -22.60
N ASP A 127 21.71 -16.33 -23.06
CA ASP A 127 21.29 -16.46 -24.45
C ASP A 127 20.33 -15.35 -24.85
N GLU A 128 19.42 -14.98 -23.96
CA GLU A 128 18.48 -13.88 -24.13
C GLU A 128 19.18 -12.52 -24.24
N MET A 129 20.16 -12.26 -23.36
CA MET A 129 20.97 -11.04 -23.41
C MET A 129 21.76 -10.94 -24.72
N LEU A 130 22.32 -12.03 -25.23
CA LEU A 130 23.01 -12.06 -26.52
C LEU A 130 22.05 -11.87 -27.70
N ARG A 131 20.96 -12.63 -27.72
CA ARG A 131 19.95 -12.62 -28.80
C ARG A 131 19.35 -11.23 -28.99
N ARG A 132 19.18 -10.48 -27.89
CA ARG A 132 18.67 -9.11 -27.90
C ARG A 132 19.75 -8.03 -28.03
N GLY A 133 21.02 -8.42 -28.14
CA GLY A 133 22.14 -7.48 -28.24
C GLY A 133 22.32 -6.60 -26.99
N LEU A 134 21.86 -7.07 -25.83
CA LEU A 134 22.00 -6.35 -24.56
C LEU A 134 23.45 -6.38 -24.05
N ILE A 135 24.18 -7.44 -24.41
CA ILE A 135 25.64 -7.57 -24.27
C ILE A 135 26.18 -8.26 -25.52
N SER A 136 27.46 -8.07 -25.81
CA SER A 136 28.18 -8.78 -26.86
C SER A 136 28.69 -10.15 -26.40
N SER A 137 28.98 -11.02 -27.37
CA SER A 137 29.62 -12.32 -27.12
C SER A 137 31.00 -12.16 -26.45
N ALA A 138 31.75 -11.12 -26.82
CA ALA A 138 33.05 -10.80 -26.24
C ALA A 138 32.93 -10.39 -24.76
N GLU A 139 31.97 -9.53 -24.42
CA GLU A 139 31.70 -9.14 -23.03
C GLU A 139 31.29 -10.34 -22.17
N LEU A 140 30.39 -11.19 -22.68
CA LEU A 140 29.98 -12.38 -21.95
C LEU A 140 31.14 -13.35 -21.71
N ALA A 141 32.04 -13.52 -22.69
CA ALA A 141 33.22 -14.35 -22.55
C ALA A 141 34.17 -13.82 -21.47
N ALA A 142 34.42 -12.50 -21.46
CA ALA A 142 35.26 -11.86 -20.46
C ALA A 142 34.68 -12.01 -19.03
N LEU A 143 33.36 -11.83 -18.87
CA LEU A 143 32.68 -12.00 -17.58
C LEU A 143 32.76 -13.45 -17.08
N ARG A 144 32.59 -14.43 -17.97
CA ARG A 144 32.73 -15.86 -17.62
C ARG A 144 34.16 -16.20 -17.19
N GLU A 145 35.15 -15.61 -17.83
CA GLU A 145 36.56 -15.81 -17.46
C GLU A 145 36.89 -15.18 -16.09
N GLN A 146 36.38 -13.98 -15.83
CA GLN A 146 36.50 -13.33 -14.51
C GLN A 146 35.86 -14.17 -13.40
N LEU A 147 34.67 -14.70 -13.65
CA LEU A 147 33.99 -15.61 -12.72
C LEU A 147 34.83 -16.87 -12.47
N ALA A 148 35.37 -17.50 -13.52
CA ALA A 148 36.19 -18.70 -13.39
C ALA A 148 37.51 -18.46 -12.65
N ARG A 149 38.13 -17.27 -12.80
CA ARG A 149 39.29 -16.86 -11.99
C ARG A 149 38.91 -16.78 -10.51
N ARG A 150 37.84 -16.06 -10.20
CA ARG A 150 37.31 -15.98 -8.83
C ARG A 150 37.04 -17.38 -8.26
N GLU A 151 36.30 -18.24 -8.96
CA GLU A 151 35.99 -19.59 -8.46
C GLU A 151 37.24 -20.45 -8.15
N ARG A 152 38.37 -20.21 -8.83
CA ARG A 152 39.65 -20.89 -8.55
C ARG A 152 40.36 -20.32 -7.32
N ASP A 153 40.33 -19.01 -7.13
CA ASP A 153 41.02 -18.33 -6.02
C ASP A 153 40.36 -18.62 -4.65
N TRP A 154 39.12 -19.10 -4.64
CA TRP A 154 38.37 -19.49 -3.44
C TRP A 154 38.47 -20.98 -3.10
N ARG A 155 39.19 -21.79 -3.88
CA ARG A 155 39.46 -23.22 -3.62
C ARG A 155 40.85 -23.43 -3.06
#